data_AF-A0A6J8DB74-F1
#
_entry.id   AF-A0A6J8DB74-F1
#
_cell.length_a   1.000
_cell.length_b   1.000
_cell.length_c   1.000
_cell.angle_alpha   90.00
_cell.angle_beta   90.00
_cell.angle_gamma   90.00
#
_symmetry.space_group_name_H-M   'P 1'
#
loop_
_entity.id
_entity.type
_entity.pdbx_description
1 polymer ?
#
loop_
_entity_poly.entity_id
_entity_poly.type
_entity_poly.pdbx_seq_one_letter_code
_entity_poly.pdbx_strand_id
1 'polypeptide(L)'
;MIAEINGWDENTKALELATCLRESAQAILSDLRPDLRRSYAHLVAALTSRFQPSNQAELYRAQMKGKSRNKDQSLPELAQDIKRVTRLPYPTAPIEVREQLARDCFIDSLNDADLEWAIFQGKPNSIDDSVRIGLEFEVFTSGHRRKFNSRVALRMQSGISDDEEGPEIHMNSILVIDRLAKIENNQSQQKPSFKSEVACYFCGIKGHYKRDCRKYQEMRSSGKYVPNNRTGNKWSQGTQTDTRGQTKSGNF
;
A
#
# COMPACT_ATOMS: atom_id res chain seq x y z
N MET A 1 -3.02 -25.38 -40.69
CA MET A 1 -1.65 -25.20 -41.23
C MET A 1 -1.13 -26.43 -41.98
N ILE A 2 -0.80 -27.58 -41.36
CA ILE A 2 -0.26 -28.76 -42.10
C ILE A 2 -1.25 -29.31 -43.14
N ALA A 3 -2.51 -29.50 -42.75
CA ALA A 3 -3.54 -30.01 -43.65
C ALA A 3 -3.90 -29.03 -44.79
N GLU A 4 -3.67 -27.73 -44.59
CA GLU A 4 -3.88 -26.69 -45.63
C GLU A 4 -2.70 -26.64 -46.59
N ILE A 5 -1.46 -26.74 -46.08
CA ILE A 5 -0.25 -26.80 -46.91
C ILE A 5 -0.25 -28.04 -47.81
N ASN A 6 -0.77 -29.17 -47.30
CA ASN A 6 -0.78 -30.43 -48.03
C ASN A 6 -2.05 -30.69 -48.84
N GLY A 7 -3.04 -29.78 -48.82
CA GLY A 7 -4.29 -29.92 -49.58
C GLY A 7 -5.10 -31.18 -49.22
N TRP A 8 -5.05 -31.63 -47.97
CA TRP A 8 -5.71 -32.88 -47.56
C TRP A 8 -7.23 -32.78 -47.64
N ASP A 9 -7.88 -33.84 -48.12
CA ASP A 9 -9.33 -34.04 -48.04
C ASP A 9 -9.75 -34.44 -46.62
N GLU A 10 -11.04 -34.37 -46.30
CA GLU A 10 -11.52 -34.69 -44.94
C GLU A 10 -11.20 -36.13 -44.52
N ASN A 11 -11.18 -37.07 -45.46
CA ASN A 11 -10.87 -38.47 -45.19
C ASN A 11 -9.39 -38.66 -44.83
N THR A 12 -8.47 -38.03 -45.59
CA THR A 12 -7.03 -38.08 -45.28
C THR A 12 -6.74 -37.38 -43.96
N LYS A 13 -7.41 -36.25 -43.67
CA LYS A 13 -7.31 -35.60 -42.35
C LYS A 13 -7.75 -36.52 -41.21
N ALA A 14 -8.83 -37.27 -41.38
CA ALA A 14 -9.32 -38.20 -40.36
C ALA A 14 -8.36 -39.37 -40.13
N LEU A 15 -7.82 -39.96 -41.21
CA LEU A 15 -6.84 -41.03 -41.14
C LEU A 15 -5.54 -40.58 -40.46
N GLU A 16 -4.98 -39.45 -40.89
CA GLU A 16 -3.77 -38.88 -40.29
C GLU A 16 -3.98 -38.45 -38.84
N LEU A 17 -5.16 -37.90 -38.51
CA LEU A 17 -5.50 -37.62 -37.12
C LEU A 17 -5.52 -38.92 -36.31
N ALA A 18 -6.19 -39.97 -36.80
CA ALA A 18 -6.29 -41.25 -36.12
C ALA A 18 -4.94 -41.96 -35.93
N THR A 19 -4.00 -41.85 -36.88
CA THR A 19 -2.63 -42.39 -36.73
C THR A 19 -1.77 -41.60 -35.75
N CYS A 20 -2.05 -40.30 -35.61
CA CYS A 20 -1.33 -39.43 -34.67
C CYS A 20 -1.84 -39.55 -33.22
N LEU A 21 -3.03 -40.13 -32.98
CA LEU A 21 -3.54 -40.32 -31.62
C LEU A 21 -2.69 -41.35 -30.86
N ARG A 22 -2.17 -40.94 -29.70
CA ARG A 22 -1.38 -41.81 -28.81
C ARG A 22 -2.10 -42.02 -27.48
N GLU A 23 -1.83 -43.18 -26.87
CA GLU A 23 -2.19 -43.52 -25.49
C GLU A 23 -3.67 -43.28 -25.17
N SER A 24 -3.96 -42.28 -24.31
CA SER A 24 -5.32 -41.96 -23.83
C SER A 24 -6.27 -41.52 -24.95
N ALA A 25 -5.74 -40.91 -26.01
CA ALA A 25 -6.53 -40.47 -27.15
C ALA A 25 -6.85 -41.62 -28.11
N GLN A 26 -6.03 -42.67 -28.16
CA GLN A 26 -6.27 -43.84 -29.02
C GLN A 26 -7.47 -44.68 -28.53
N ALA A 27 -7.75 -44.67 -27.22
CA ALA A 27 -8.93 -45.32 -26.64
C ALA A 27 -10.25 -44.82 -27.27
N ILE A 28 -10.31 -43.55 -27.68
CA ILE A 28 -11.48 -42.96 -28.34
C ILE A 28 -11.78 -43.64 -29.68
N LEU A 29 -10.73 -44.05 -30.42
CA LEU A 29 -10.93 -44.78 -31.67
C LEU A 29 -11.58 -46.14 -31.42
N SER A 30 -11.29 -46.79 -30.28
CA SER A 30 -11.91 -48.07 -29.93
C SER A 30 -13.38 -47.91 -29.58
N ASP A 31 -13.74 -46.82 -28.88
CA ASP A 31 -15.12 -46.50 -28.48
C ASP A 31 -15.99 -46.07 -29.68
N LEU A 32 -15.40 -45.53 -30.75
CA LEU A 32 -16.12 -45.08 -31.95
C LEU A 32 -16.33 -46.19 -32.98
N ARG A 33 -17.48 -46.16 -33.66
CA ARG A 33 -17.78 -47.03 -34.81
C ARG A 33 -16.79 -46.81 -35.96
N PRO A 34 -16.40 -47.86 -36.71
CA PRO A 34 -15.43 -47.76 -37.80
C PRO A 34 -15.84 -46.79 -38.92
N ASP A 35 -17.15 -46.63 -39.15
CA ASP A 35 -17.70 -45.68 -40.12
C ASP A 35 -17.44 -44.22 -39.71
N LEU A 36 -17.51 -43.95 -38.39
CA LEU A 36 -17.32 -42.61 -37.82
C LEU A 36 -15.84 -42.23 -37.67
N ARG A 37 -14.94 -43.23 -37.61
CA ARG A 37 -13.48 -43.00 -37.57
C ARG A 37 -12.94 -42.37 -38.84
N ARG A 38 -13.64 -42.55 -39.97
CA ARG A 38 -13.26 -41.95 -41.27
C ARG A 38 -13.75 -40.52 -41.44
N SER A 39 -14.62 -40.03 -40.56
CA SER A 39 -15.13 -38.66 -40.61
C SER A 39 -14.38 -37.78 -39.62
N TYR A 40 -13.69 -36.76 -40.15
CA TYR A 40 -12.91 -35.82 -39.35
C TYR A 40 -13.77 -35.11 -38.28
N ALA A 41 -14.96 -34.64 -38.66
CA ALA A 41 -15.86 -33.91 -37.76
C ALA A 41 -16.28 -34.74 -36.53
N HIS A 42 -16.62 -36.01 -36.73
CA HIS A 42 -17.05 -36.90 -35.64
C HIS A 42 -15.88 -37.27 -34.73
N LEU A 43 -14.70 -37.47 -35.29
CA LEU A 43 -13.48 -37.75 -34.52
C LEU A 43 -13.10 -36.55 -33.65
N VAL A 44 -13.15 -35.33 -34.19
CA VAL A 44 -12.93 -34.10 -33.42
C VAL A 44 -13.99 -33.94 -32.34
N ALA A 45 -15.27 -34.14 -32.63
CA ALA A 45 -16.33 -34.03 -31.63
C ALA A 45 -16.16 -35.01 -30.46
N ALA A 46 -15.75 -36.26 -30.73
CA ALA A 46 -15.46 -37.25 -29.71
C ALA A 46 -14.22 -36.87 -28.86
N LEU A 47 -13.17 -36.37 -29.51
CA LEU A 47 -11.98 -35.84 -28.83
C LEU A 47 -12.33 -34.66 -27.93
N THR A 48 -13.09 -33.69 -28.44
CA THR A 48 -13.57 -32.55 -27.68
C THR A 48 -14.44 -33.00 -26.52
N SER A 49 -15.37 -33.94 -26.71
CA SER A 49 -16.21 -34.42 -25.61
C SER A 49 -15.42 -35.09 -24.48
N ARG A 50 -14.31 -35.77 -24.79
CA ARG A 50 -13.50 -36.49 -23.78
C ARG A 50 -12.45 -35.61 -23.12
N PHE A 51 -11.80 -34.74 -23.88
CA PHE A 51 -10.69 -33.90 -23.40
C PHE A 51 -11.11 -32.48 -23.05
N GLN A 52 -12.30 -32.05 -23.46
CA GLN A 52 -12.87 -30.75 -23.16
C GLN A 52 -14.15 -30.91 -22.33
N PRO A 53 -14.04 -31.16 -21.01
CA PRO A 53 -15.21 -31.21 -20.13
C PRO A 53 -16.06 -29.94 -20.28
N SER A 54 -17.38 -30.09 -20.27
CA SER A 54 -18.36 -29.00 -20.40
C SER A 54 -18.11 -27.84 -19.43
N ASN A 55 -17.54 -28.14 -18.26
CA ASN A 55 -17.34 -27.18 -17.16
C ASN A 55 -15.95 -26.54 -17.15
N GLN A 56 -15.12 -26.72 -18.21
CA GLN A 56 -13.80 -26.06 -18.27
C GLN A 56 -13.90 -24.54 -18.07
N ALA A 57 -14.93 -23.90 -18.64
CA ALA A 57 -15.16 -22.47 -18.45
C ALA A 57 -15.38 -22.11 -16.97
N GLU A 58 -16.10 -22.92 -16.21
CA GLU A 58 -16.34 -22.69 -14.78
C GLU A 58 -15.07 -22.90 -13.94
N LEU A 59 -14.29 -23.94 -14.27
CA LEU A 59 -13.00 -24.18 -13.63
C LEU A 59 -12.05 -23.00 -13.86
N TYR A 60 -11.97 -22.48 -15.08
CA TYR A 60 -11.14 -21.32 -15.37
C TYR A 60 -11.68 -20.04 -14.73
N ARG A 61 -13.00 -19.88 -14.57
CA ARG A 61 -13.57 -18.79 -13.77
C ARG A 61 -13.19 -18.89 -12.30
N ALA A 62 -13.22 -20.09 -11.73
CA ALA A 62 -12.79 -20.32 -10.35
C ALA A 62 -11.29 -20.04 -10.18
N GLN A 63 -10.46 -20.50 -11.12
CA GLN A 63 -9.03 -20.19 -11.15
C GLN A 63 -8.77 -18.68 -11.27
N MET A 64 -9.52 -17.98 -12.12
CA MET A 64 -9.44 -16.52 -12.24
C MET A 64 -9.74 -15.84 -10.91
N LYS A 65 -10.87 -16.18 -10.26
CA LYS A 65 -11.25 -15.59 -8.97
C LYS A 65 -10.31 -15.95 -7.82
N GLY A 66 -9.67 -17.11 -7.88
CA GLY A 66 -8.68 -17.54 -6.89
C GLY A 66 -7.27 -17.01 -7.15
N LYS A 67 -7.04 -16.18 -8.18
CA LYS A 67 -5.73 -15.59 -8.42
C LYS A 67 -5.46 -14.50 -7.39
N SER A 68 -4.28 -14.60 -6.78
CA SER A 68 -3.80 -13.72 -5.74
C SER A 68 -2.30 -13.50 -5.97
N ARG A 69 -1.83 -12.29 -5.71
CA ARG A 69 -0.42 -11.91 -5.83
C ARG A 69 0.44 -12.73 -4.86
N ASN A 70 1.47 -13.38 -5.38
CA ASN A 70 2.50 -13.99 -4.54
C ASN A 70 3.43 -12.90 -3.96
N LYS A 71 3.99 -13.15 -2.77
CA LYS A 71 4.85 -12.17 -2.07
C LYS A 71 6.06 -11.70 -2.89
N ASP A 72 6.57 -12.57 -3.77
CA ASP A 72 7.75 -12.30 -4.60
C ASP A 72 7.41 -11.92 -6.05
N GLN A 73 6.12 -11.86 -6.41
CA GLN A 73 5.69 -11.58 -7.77
C GLN A 73 5.61 -10.07 -8.04
N SER A 74 6.14 -9.66 -9.19
CA SER A 74 6.06 -8.27 -9.65
C SER A 74 4.67 -7.94 -10.20
N LEU A 75 4.23 -6.68 -10.06
CA LEU A 75 2.97 -6.19 -10.63
C LEU A 75 2.81 -6.46 -12.15
N PRO A 76 3.81 -6.22 -13.02
CA PRO A 76 3.67 -6.50 -14.44
C PRO A 76 3.56 -8.00 -14.75
N GLU A 77 4.24 -8.86 -13.99
CA GLU A 77 4.14 -10.32 -14.15
C GLU A 77 2.75 -10.82 -13.75
N LEU A 78 2.21 -10.33 -12.63
CA LEU A 78 0.83 -10.61 -12.22
C LEU A 78 -0.18 -10.20 -13.29
N ALA A 79 -0.02 -9.02 -13.90
CA ALA A 79 -0.91 -8.56 -14.95
C ALA A 79 -0.87 -9.44 -16.20
N GLN A 80 0.31 -9.92 -16.60
CA GLN A 80 0.44 -10.86 -17.72
C GLN A 80 -0.24 -12.20 -17.43
N ASP A 81 -0.09 -12.70 -16.22
CA ASP A 81 -0.75 -13.93 -15.76
C ASP A 81 -2.27 -13.80 -15.79
N ILE A 82 -2.80 -12.66 -15.32
CA ILE A 82 -4.22 -12.40 -15.31
C ILE A 82 -4.77 -12.22 -16.72
N LYS A 83 -4.06 -11.52 -17.62
CA LYS A 83 -4.43 -11.45 -19.05
C LYS A 83 -4.56 -12.84 -19.67
N ARG A 84 -3.64 -13.75 -19.34
CA ARG A 84 -3.65 -15.13 -19.84
C ARG A 84 -4.81 -15.95 -19.28
N VAL A 85 -5.03 -15.90 -17.95
CA VAL A 85 -6.12 -16.66 -17.29
C VAL A 85 -7.49 -16.13 -17.71
N THR A 86 -7.65 -14.82 -17.91
CA THR A 86 -8.92 -14.19 -18.28
C THR A 86 -9.38 -14.58 -19.70
N ARG A 87 -8.46 -14.97 -20.58
CA ARG A 87 -8.79 -15.40 -21.95
C ARG A 87 -9.41 -16.80 -22.02
N LEU A 88 -9.14 -17.67 -21.06
CA LEU A 88 -9.56 -19.08 -21.07
C LEU A 88 -11.06 -19.30 -20.85
N PRO A 89 -11.73 -18.64 -19.88
CA PRO A 89 -13.15 -18.90 -19.61
C PRO A 89 -14.11 -18.25 -20.60
N TYR A 90 -13.65 -17.26 -21.39
CA TYR A 90 -14.49 -16.46 -22.27
C TYR A 90 -13.89 -16.30 -23.67
N PRO A 91 -13.69 -17.38 -24.44
CA PRO A 91 -13.06 -17.30 -25.75
C PRO A 91 -13.89 -16.52 -26.79
N THR A 92 -15.22 -16.51 -26.64
CA THR A 92 -16.16 -15.82 -27.55
C THR A 92 -16.51 -14.39 -27.12
N ALA A 93 -16.09 -13.95 -25.94
CA ALA A 93 -16.44 -12.62 -25.44
C ALA A 93 -15.66 -11.51 -26.15
N PRO A 94 -16.26 -10.32 -26.33
CA PRO A 94 -15.58 -9.14 -26.86
C PRO A 94 -14.29 -8.84 -26.10
N ILE A 95 -13.29 -8.29 -26.80
CA ILE A 95 -12.01 -7.95 -26.19
C ILE A 95 -12.17 -6.94 -25.04
N GLU A 96 -13.03 -5.95 -25.20
CA GLU A 96 -13.31 -4.90 -24.21
C GLU A 96 -13.82 -5.49 -22.88
N VAL A 97 -14.76 -6.44 -22.95
CA VAL A 97 -15.30 -7.12 -21.78
C VAL A 97 -14.22 -7.95 -21.09
N ARG A 98 -13.36 -8.64 -21.85
CA ARG A 98 -12.25 -9.40 -21.28
C ARG A 98 -11.21 -8.49 -20.61
N GLU A 99 -10.96 -7.31 -21.16
CA GLU A 99 -10.04 -6.34 -20.55
C GLU A 99 -10.60 -5.73 -19.26
N GLN A 100 -11.90 -5.47 -19.21
CA GLN A 100 -12.58 -5.06 -17.98
C GLN A 100 -12.50 -6.16 -16.91
N LEU A 101 -12.83 -7.40 -17.26
CA LEU A 101 -12.72 -8.54 -16.34
C LEU A 101 -11.27 -8.75 -15.86
N ALA A 102 -10.29 -8.59 -16.74
CA ALA A 102 -8.88 -8.71 -16.39
C ALA A 102 -8.43 -7.60 -15.42
N ARG A 103 -8.95 -6.38 -15.60
CA ARG A 103 -8.69 -5.25 -14.71
C ARG A 103 -9.29 -5.48 -13.32
N ASP A 104 -10.55 -5.90 -13.26
CA ASP A 104 -11.23 -6.14 -11.99
C ASP A 104 -10.55 -7.30 -11.24
N CYS A 105 -10.25 -8.40 -11.95
CA CYS A 105 -9.48 -9.51 -11.39
C CYS A 105 -8.08 -9.09 -10.91
N PHE A 106 -7.42 -8.16 -11.62
CA PHE A 106 -6.14 -7.62 -11.18
C PHE A 106 -6.28 -6.89 -9.86
N ILE A 107 -7.26 -5.99 -9.72
CA ILE A 107 -7.53 -5.25 -8.48
C ILE A 107 -7.80 -6.22 -7.32
N ASP A 108 -8.69 -7.19 -7.52
CA ASP A 108 -9.05 -8.21 -6.52
C ASP A 108 -7.82 -9.05 -6.09
N SER A 109 -6.85 -9.25 -6.98
CA SER A 109 -5.70 -10.12 -6.71
C SER A 109 -4.56 -9.47 -5.92
N LEU A 110 -4.60 -8.15 -5.67
CA LEU A 110 -3.44 -7.41 -5.13
C LEU A 110 -3.16 -7.67 -3.64
N ASN A 111 -4.16 -8.14 -2.87
CA ASN A 111 -4.06 -8.42 -1.43
C ASN A 111 -3.48 -7.27 -0.55
N ASP A 112 -3.49 -6.03 -1.05
CA ASP A 112 -2.98 -4.86 -0.36
C ASP A 112 -4.03 -3.75 -0.50
N ALA A 113 -4.70 -3.43 0.60
CA ALA A 113 -5.81 -2.48 0.63
C ALA A 113 -5.37 -1.06 0.24
N ASP A 114 -4.14 -0.65 0.56
CA ASP A 114 -3.65 0.68 0.24
C ASP A 114 -3.37 0.81 -1.27
N LEU A 115 -2.79 -0.25 -1.85
CA LEU A 115 -2.52 -0.35 -3.28
C LEU A 115 -3.82 -0.47 -4.10
N GLU A 116 -4.78 -1.28 -3.62
CA GLU A 116 -6.12 -1.42 -4.20
C GLU A 116 -6.84 -0.07 -4.23
N TRP A 117 -6.82 0.65 -3.10
CA TRP A 117 -7.41 1.98 -3.00
C TRP A 117 -6.74 3.00 -3.92
N ALA A 118 -5.41 2.99 -4.02
CA ALA A 118 -4.69 3.89 -4.90
C ALA A 118 -5.06 3.67 -6.38
N ILE A 119 -5.18 2.40 -6.78
CA ILE A 119 -5.60 2.03 -8.14
C ILE A 119 -7.07 2.41 -8.37
N PHE A 120 -7.96 2.16 -7.39
CA PHE A 120 -9.36 2.56 -7.47
C PHE A 120 -9.53 4.07 -7.66
N GLN A 121 -8.76 4.88 -6.92
CA GLN A 121 -8.79 6.33 -7.04
C GLN A 121 -8.31 6.82 -8.42
N GLY A 122 -7.35 6.13 -9.03
CA GLY A 122 -6.83 6.43 -10.36
C GLY A 122 -7.77 6.08 -11.52
N LYS A 123 -8.89 5.38 -11.26
CA LYS A 123 -9.92 4.99 -12.25
C LYS A 123 -9.32 4.43 -13.57
N PRO A 124 -8.57 3.32 -13.50
CA PRO A 124 -7.94 2.73 -14.68
C PRO A 124 -8.98 2.23 -15.68
N ASN A 125 -8.71 2.46 -16.97
CA ASN A 125 -9.53 1.96 -18.07
C ASN A 125 -8.93 0.70 -18.72
N SER A 126 -7.68 0.39 -18.43
CA SER A 126 -7.02 -0.86 -18.82
C SER A 126 -6.27 -1.45 -17.64
N ILE A 127 -6.04 -2.76 -17.69
CA ILE A 127 -5.12 -3.43 -16.77
C ILE A 127 -3.70 -2.81 -16.85
N ASP A 128 -3.27 -2.33 -18.01
CA ASP A 128 -1.96 -1.67 -18.15
C ASP A 128 -1.92 -0.32 -17.39
N ASP A 129 -3.05 0.40 -17.35
CA ASP A 129 -3.17 1.60 -16.52
C ASP A 129 -3.11 1.25 -15.03
N SER A 130 -3.78 0.17 -14.61
CA SER A 130 -3.71 -0.32 -13.22
C SER A 130 -2.27 -0.65 -12.80
N VAL A 131 -1.50 -1.29 -13.70
CA VAL A 131 -0.07 -1.57 -13.44
C VAL A 131 0.73 -0.28 -13.31
N ARG A 132 0.51 0.70 -14.20
CA ARG A 132 1.22 1.98 -14.13
C ARG A 132 0.95 2.70 -12.80
N ILE A 133 -0.31 2.82 -12.39
CA ILE A 133 -0.70 3.46 -11.13
C ILE A 133 -0.11 2.69 -9.94
N GLY A 134 -0.16 1.36 -9.98
CA GLY A 134 0.41 0.51 -8.92
C GLY A 134 1.93 0.67 -8.80
N LEU A 135 2.65 0.77 -9.91
CA LEU A 135 4.10 1.03 -9.92
C LEU A 135 4.42 2.43 -9.36
N GLU A 136 3.65 3.45 -9.73
CA GLU A 136 3.79 4.80 -9.17
C GLU A 136 3.61 4.78 -7.64
N PHE A 137 2.64 4.00 -7.13
CA PHE A 137 2.40 3.82 -5.71
C PHE A 137 3.53 3.05 -5.00
N GLU A 138 4.06 1.96 -5.58
CA GLU A 138 5.19 1.20 -5.03
C GLU A 138 6.44 2.08 -4.90
N VAL A 139 6.69 2.95 -5.88
CA VAL A 139 7.79 3.93 -5.84
C VAL A 139 7.57 4.96 -4.73
N PHE A 140 6.34 5.51 -4.64
CA PHE A 140 5.98 6.51 -3.63
C PHE A 140 6.12 5.98 -2.20
N THR A 141 5.59 4.78 -1.93
CA THR A 141 5.62 4.13 -0.61
C THR A 141 7.02 3.66 -0.24
N SER A 142 7.78 3.09 -1.18
CA SER A 142 9.18 2.72 -0.95
C SER A 142 10.05 3.91 -0.55
N GLY A 143 9.81 5.07 -1.16
CA GLY A 143 10.47 6.33 -0.79
C GLY A 143 10.10 6.83 0.61
N HIS A 144 8.86 6.61 1.03
CA HIS A 144 8.38 6.99 2.37
C HIS A 144 8.85 6.02 3.46
N ARG A 145 8.89 4.71 3.22
CA ARG A 145 9.44 3.72 4.16
C ARG A 145 10.90 4.00 4.49
N ARG A 146 11.72 4.40 3.50
CA ARG A 146 13.12 4.82 3.74
C ARG A 146 13.22 6.09 4.61
N LYS A 147 12.36 7.08 4.38
CA LYS A 147 12.33 8.33 5.17
C LYS A 147 11.83 8.10 6.59
N PHE A 148 10.90 7.17 6.80
CA PHE A 148 10.36 6.85 8.12
C PHE A 148 11.33 5.99 8.94
N ASN A 149 11.94 4.95 8.33
CA ASN A 149 13.00 4.16 8.98
C ASN A 149 14.21 5.02 9.36
N SER A 150 14.56 6.02 8.54
CA SER A 150 15.61 7.00 8.88
C SER A 150 15.26 7.88 10.08
N ARG A 151 13.98 8.18 10.32
CA ARG A 151 13.52 8.97 11.48
C ARG A 151 13.37 8.13 12.75
N VAL A 152 13.00 6.85 12.63
CA VAL A 152 12.92 5.92 13.76
C VAL A 152 14.31 5.50 14.24
N ALA A 153 15.28 5.31 13.32
CA ALA A 153 16.67 5.02 13.67
C ALA A 153 17.34 6.15 14.49
N LEU A 154 16.86 7.39 14.41
CA LEU A 154 17.39 8.52 15.18
C LEU A 154 16.86 8.59 16.62
N ARG A 155 15.95 7.68 17.03
CA ARG A 155 15.31 7.71 18.36
C ARG A 155 15.65 6.52 19.26
N MET A 156 16.63 5.69 18.90
CA MET A 156 17.12 4.61 19.78
C MET A 156 18.21 5.10 20.74
N GLN A 157 17.88 6.06 21.60
CA GLN A 157 18.64 6.35 22.82
C GLN A 157 17.69 6.64 23.99
N SER A 158 16.85 5.66 24.29
CA SER A 158 16.38 5.38 25.65
C SER A 158 15.80 3.98 25.61
N GLY A 159 16.39 3.08 26.37
CA GLY A 159 15.87 1.74 26.56
C GLY A 159 14.55 1.80 27.32
N ILE A 160 13.60 0.97 26.90
CA ILE A 160 12.65 0.21 27.70
C ILE A 160 12.17 -0.93 26.78
N SER A 161 12.18 -2.12 27.34
CA SER A 161 11.86 -3.43 26.76
C SER A 161 10.42 -3.58 26.28
N ASP A 162 10.29 -4.45 25.28
CA ASP A 162 9.17 -5.33 24.90
C ASP A 162 7.79 -5.01 25.48
N ASP A 163 6.84 -4.67 24.59
CA ASP A 163 5.52 -5.28 24.58
C ASP A 163 4.90 -5.14 23.17
N GLU A 164 4.33 -6.25 22.72
CA GLU A 164 3.51 -6.44 21.52
C GLU A 164 2.39 -5.39 21.40
N GLU A 165 2.40 -4.63 20.31
CA GLU A 165 1.23 -4.25 19.49
C GLU A 165 1.74 -3.36 18.35
N GLY A 166 1.73 -3.90 17.12
CA GLY A 166 2.09 -3.13 15.93
C GLY A 166 1.16 -1.92 15.78
N PRO A 167 1.67 -0.73 15.42
CA PRO A 167 0.78 0.41 15.26
C PRO A 167 -0.09 0.20 14.03
N GLU A 168 -1.39 -0.07 14.24
CA GLU A 168 -2.42 0.13 13.24
C GLU A 168 -2.40 1.61 12.84
N ILE A 169 -1.75 1.93 11.73
CA ILE A 169 -1.76 3.29 11.17
C ILE A 169 -3.02 3.38 10.31
N HIS A 170 -4.09 3.86 10.92
CA HIS A 170 -5.28 4.35 10.23
C HIS A 170 -4.85 5.37 9.16
N MET A 171 -4.93 4.98 7.89
CA MET A 171 -4.71 5.89 6.77
C MET A 171 -5.87 6.89 6.76
N ASN A 172 -5.64 8.06 7.36
CA ASN A 172 -6.58 9.18 7.31
C ASN A 172 -6.69 9.68 5.86
N SER A 173 -7.55 9.02 5.08
CA SER A 173 -8.08 9.48 3.81
C SER A 173 -9.20 10.50 4.07
N ILE A 174 -8.84 11.72 4.49
CA ILE A 174 -9.78 12.84 4.48
C ILE A 174 -9.19 14.01 3.67
N LEU A 175 -9.58 14.00 2.40
CA LEU A 175 -9.92 15.14 1.55
C LEU A 175 -8.91 16.30 1.44
N VAL A 176 -8.02 16.20 0.44
CA VAL A 176 -7.38 17.38 -0.18
C VAL A 176 -8.39 18.02 -1.16
N ILE A 177 -9.57 18.44 -0.68
CA ILE A 177 -10.49 19.30 -1.43
C ILE A 177 -11.14 20.31 -0.46
N ASP A 178 -10.34 21.25 0.03
CA ASP A 178 -10.81 22.59 0.48
C ASP A 178 -9.72 23.66 0.28
N ARG A 179 -8.94 23.56 -0.80
CA ARG A 179 -7.82 24.49 -1.07
C ARG A 179 -8.01 25.42 -2.26
N LEU A 180 -9.20 25.48 -2.87
CA LEU A 180 -9.47 26.39 -3.99
C LEU A 180 -10.59 27.43 -3.74
N ALA A 181 -11.14 27.55 -2.53
CA ALA A 181 -12.16 28.56 -2.21
C ALA A 181 -11.69 29.71 -1.30
N LYS A 182 -10.37 29.87 -1.06
CA LYS A 182 -9.83 30.90 -0.15
C LYS A 182 -8.73 31.76 -0.78
N ILE A 183 -8.73 31.93 -2.10
CA ILE A 183 -7.77 32.82 -2.81
C ILE A 183 -8.36 34.22 -3.08
N GLU A 184 -9.66 34.43 -2.88
CA GLU A 184 -10.30 35.73 -3.19
C GLU A 184 -10.98 36.40 -1.99
N ASN A 185 -10.42 36.37 -0.77
CA ASN A 185 -10.78 37.37 0.24
C ASN A 185 -9.84 37.43 1.47
N ASN A 186 -8.61 37.93 1.34
CA ASN A 186 -7.87 38.38 2.53
C ASN A 186 -6.83 39.47 2.21
N GLN A 187 -7.30 40.62 1.73
CA GLN A 187 -6.62 41.87 2.05
C GLN A 187 -6.89 42.15 3.53
N SER A 188 -5.83 42.28 4.32
CA SER A 188 -5.83 42.81 5.70
C SER A 188 -6.39 41.91 6.81
N GLN A 189 -5.59 40.94 7.27
CA GLN A 189 -5.71 40.45 8.66
C GLN A 189 -4.40 40.66 9.43
N GLN A 190 -4.41 41.77 10.16
CA GLN A 190 -3.56 42.03 11.30
C GLN A 190 -3.70 40.87 12.31
N LYS A 191 -2.58 40.43 12.89
CA LYS A 191 -2.54 39.46 14.00
C LYS A 191 -3.48 39.92 15.13
N PRO A 192 -4.23 39.02 15.79
CA PRO A 192 -5.08 39.40 16.91
C PRO A 192 -4.21 39.91 18.06
N SER A 193 -4.32 41.21 18.34
CA SER A 193 -3.75 41.88 19.50
C SER A 193 -4.47 41.36 20.75
N PHE A 194 -3.87 40.39 21.44
CA PHE A 194 -4.17 40.18 22.85
C PHE A 194 -3.64 41.41 23.60
N LYS A 195 -4.53 42.34 23.96
CA LYS A 195 -4.22 43.45 24.87
C LYS A 195 -3.89 42.84 26.23
N SER A 196 -2.64 42.44 26.45
CA SER A 196 -2.17 42.14 27.80
C SER A 196 -2.09 43.47 28.57
N GLU A 197 -2.91 43.61 29.61
CA GLU A 197 -2.82 44.72 30.58
C GLU A 197 -1.48 44.73 31.36
N VAL A 198 -0.63 43.74 31.09
CA VAL A 198 0.69 43.58 31.70
C VAL A 198 1.60 44.74 31.28
N ALA A 199 2.09 45.46 32.28
CA ALA A 199 3.13 46.47 32.13
C ALA A 199 4.51 45.80 32.06
N CYS A 200 5.35 46.26 31.14
CA CYS A 200 6.74 45.83 31.07
C CYS A 200 7.49 46.21 32.35
N TYR A 201 8.06 45.23 33.07
CA TYR A 201 8.83 45.46 34.30
C TYR A 201 10.12 46.29 34.11
N PHE A 202 10.53 46.58 32.87
CA PHE A 202 11.72 47.39 32.58
C PHE A 202 11.38 48.84 32.26
N CYS A 203 10.37 49.11 31.43
CA CYS A 203 10.02 50.46 30.99
C CYS A 203 8.69 50.99 31.54
N GLY A 204 7.89 50.16 32.22
CA GLY A 204 6.59 50.51 32.80
C GLY A 204 5.44 50.64 31.81
N ILE A 205 5.67 50.49 30.51
CA ILE A 205 4.64 50.67 29.46
C ILE A 205 3.87 49.34 29.27
N LYS A 206 2.54 49.45 29.16
CA LYS A 206 1.62 48.31 28.95
C LYS A 206 1.67 47.79 27.50
N GLY A 207 1.36 46.51 27.31
CA GLY A 207 1.21 45.89 25.99
C GLY A 207 2.43 45.13 25.46
N HIS A 208 3.50 44.99 26.25
CA HIS A 208 4.64 44.11 25.92
C HIS A 208 5.37 43.63 27.18
N TYR A 209 6.07 42.50 27.07
CA TYR A 209 6.89 41.94 28.15
C TYR A 209 8.35 42.44 28.09
N LYS A 210 9.12 42.31 29.17
CA LYS A 210 10.55 42.73 29.24
C LYS A 210 11.39 42.18 28.07
N ARG A 211 11.12 40.94 27.66
CA ARG A 211 11.81 40.28 26.53
C ARG A 211 11.57 40.98 25.18
N ASP A 212 10.41 41.60 25.02
CA ASP A 212 9.92 42.27 23.81
C ASP A 212 10.06 43.80 23.90
N CYS A 213 10.76 44.31 24.93
CA CYS A 213 10.92 45.74 25.17
C CYS A 213 12.07 46.31 24.34
N ARG A 214 11.77 47.26 23.45
CA ARG A 214 12.75 47.94 22.60
C ARG A 214 13.88 48.60 23.39
N LYS A 215 13.57 49.33 24.48
CA LYS A 215 14.60 49.94 25.35
C LYS A 215 15.50 48.90 26.02
N TYR A 216 14.94 47.75 26.41
CA TYR A 216 15.73 46.66 27.00
C TYR A 216 16.64 45.99 25.97
N GLN A 217 16.15 45.80 24.74
CA GLN A 217 16.92 45.24 23.64
C GLN A 217 18.06 46.18 23.22
N GLU A 218 17.81 47.48 23.10
CA GLU A 218 18.83 48.49 22.80
C GLU A 218 19.92 48.53 23.89
N MET A 219 19.53 48.49 25.17
CA MET A 219 20.49 48.44 26.29
C MET A 219 21.32 47.15 26.28
N ARG A 220 20.70 46.01 25.93
CA ARG A 220 21.37 44.71 25.83
C ARG A 220 22.34 44.64 24.65
N SER A 221 21.98 45.22 23.50
CA SER A 221 22.84 45.32 22.31
C SER A 221 24.02 46.28 22.50
N SER A 222 23.87 47.30 23.36
CA SER A 222 24.95 48.25 23.68
C SER A 222 26.00 47.72 24.67
N GLY A 223 25.89 46.47 25.13
CA GLY A 223 26.92 45.81 25.95
C GLY A 223 27.07 46.32 27.40
N LYS A 224 26.19 47.22 27.88
CA LYS A 224 26.30 47.84 29.22
C LYS A 224 25.52 47.12 30.33
N TYR A 225 25.24 45.82 30.18
CA TYR A 225 24.46 45.08 31.17
C TYR A 225 25.37 44.40 32.21
N VAL A 226 25.37 44.92 33.44
CA VAL A 226 25.90 44.24 34.63
C VAL A 226 24.72 43.61 35.37
N PRO A 227 24.64 42.28 35.52
CA PRO A 227 23.56 41.64 36.29
C PRO A 227 23.73 41.95 37.78
N ASN A 228 22.70 42.51 38.40
CA ASN A 228 22.64 42.58 39.87
C ASN A 228 22.09 41.25 40.41
N ASN A 229 22.98 40.36 40.86
CA ASN A 229 22.59 39.18 41.62
C ASN A 229 22.16 39.62 43.02
N ARG A 230 20.88 39.95 43.17
CA ARG A 230 20.23 39.84 44.48
C ARG A 230 19.68 38.42 44.63
N THR A 231 20.55 37.58 45.17
CA THR A 231 20.19 36.37 45.89
C THR A 231 19.11 36.69 46.91
N GLY A 232 18.00 35.95 46.85
CA GLY A 232 16.86 36.18 47.72
C GLY A 232 15.80 35.10 47.58
N ASN A 233 16.19 33.82 47.54
CA ASN A 233 15.28 32.73 47.88
C ASN A 233 15.86 31.95 49.06
N LYS A 234 15.40 32.33 50.25
CA LYS A 234 15.39 31.51 51.46
C LYS A 234 14.45 30.33 51.21
N TRP A 235 14.99 29.11 51.15
CA TRP A 235 14.32 27.93 51.70
C TRP A 235 15.33 27.26 52.63
N SER A 236 15.01 27.35 53.91
CA SER A 236 15.75 26.89 55.07
C SER A 236 15.99 25.39 55.02
N GLN A 237 17.26 24.99 54.90
CA GLN A 237 17.70 23.65 55.24
C GLN A 237 17.71 23.54 56.77
N GLY A 238 16.80 22.71 57.29
CA GLY A 238 16.77 22.33 58.69
C GLY A 238 18.03 21.57 59.04
N THR A 239 18.75 22.06 60.05
CA THR A 239 19.81 21.33 60.74
C THR A 239 19.18 20.16 61.49
N GLN A 240 19.25 18.95 60.94
CA GLN A 240 19.11 17.73 61.73
C GLN A 240 20.45 17.41 62.37
N THR A 241 20.54 17.76 63.65
CA THR A 241 21.52 17.25 64.60
C THR A 241 21.24 15.77 64.84
N ASP A 242 22.16 14.90 64.43
CA ASP A 242 22.16 13.49 64.85
C ASP A 242 22.83 13.41 66.22
N THR A 243 22.01 13.38 67.28
CA THR A 243 22.39 13.07 68.64
C THR A 243 21.77 11.72 69.03
N ARG A 244 22.44 10.62 68.70
CA ARG A 244 22.09 9.29 69.24
C ARG A 244 23.03 8.94 70.40
N GLY A 245 22.62 9.34 71.60
CA GLY A 245 23.19 8.87 72.86
C GLY A 245 22.67 7.49 73.25
N GLN A 246 23.61 6.56 73.41
CA GLN A 246 23.74 5.51 74.43
C GLN A 246 22.52 4.65 74.85
N THR A 247 22.68 3.33 74.73
CA THR A 247 22.41 2.40 75.85
C THR A 247 23.44 1.26 75.89
N LYS A 248 23.92 1.00 77.11
CA LYS A 248 24.85 -0.05 77.57
C LYS A 248 24.30 -1.48 77.47
N SER A 249 25.21 -2.43 77.75
CA SER A 249 25.05 -3.81 78.31
C SER A 249 24.73 -4.90 77.29
N GLY A 250 25.36 -6.09 77.25
CA GLY A 250 26.37 -6.75 78.07
C GLY A 250 26.48 -8.23 77.63
N ASN A 251 27.60 -8.88 77.97
CA ASN A 251 27.86 -10.35 78.03
C ASN A 251 27.65 -11.22 76.78
N PHE A 252 28.72 -11.80 76.23
CA PHE A 252 29.30 -13.10 76.64
C PHE A 252 30.69 -13.26 76.02
#